data_AF-A0A7H4LA48-F1
#
_entry.id   AF-A0A7H4LA48-F1
#
_cell.length_a   1.000
_cell.length_b   1.000
_cell.length_c   1.000
_cell.angle_alpha   90.00
_cell.angle_beta   90.00
_cell.angle_gamma   90.00
#
_symmetry.space_group_name_H-M   'P 1'
#
loop_
_entity.id
_entity.type
_entity.pdbx_description
1 polymer ?
#
loop_
_entity_poly.entity_id
_entity_poly.type
_entity_poly.pdbx_seq_one_letter_code
_entity_poly.pdbx_strand_id
1 'polypeptide(L)'
;MMDLSRRYGPLMHLMLGEVPTVIVSSAEAAALVMKTNDLAFAGRPHSATLDIFSCGGSGIVFAPYGDPWRQMRKVCTMELLSSKQVRRMDGIRPEQVGNLLRYVVAAASTGAAVDVSEKVMALSNDVVSRAVFGGKFPQQEEYL
;
A
#
# COMPACT_ATOMS: atom_id res chain seq x y z
N MET A 1 -11.70 17.69 -0.63
CA MET A 1 -11.25 17.51 0.78
C MET A 1 -10.36 18.64 1.25
N MET A 2 -9.29 18.99 0.53
CA MET A 2 -8.38 20.09 0.91
C MET A 2 -9.10 21.44 1.06
N ASP A 3 -9.98 21.79 0.12
CA ASP A 3 -10.76 23.04 0.20
C ASP A 3 -11.71 23.08 1.40
N LEU A 4 -12.30 21.92 1.74
CA LEU A 4 -13.14 21.79 2.93
C LEU A 4 -12.31 21.97 4.20
N SER A 5 -11.12 21.37 4.28
CA SER A 5 -10.26 21.56 5.44
C SER A 5 -9.79 23.01 5.61
N ARG A 6 -9.53 23.72 4.51
CA ARG A 6 -9.21 25.15 4.56
C ARG A 6 -10.36 25.99 5.11
N ARG A 7 -11.61 25.61 4.82
CA ARG A 7 -12.80 26.34 5.24
C ARG A 7 -13.27 25.98 6.66
N TYR A 8 -13.19 24.71 7.03
CA TYR A 8 -13.80 24.16 8.26
C TYR A 8 -12.77 23.73 9.30
N GLY A 9 -11.49 23.72 8.95
CA GLY A 9 -10.39 23.35 9.85
C GLY A 9 -9.80 21.96 9.59
N PRO A 10 -8.75 21.60 10.34
CA PRO A 10 -7.98 20.36 10.14
C PRO A 10 -8.65 19.09 10.69
N LEU A 11 -9.72 19.24 11.48
CA LEU A 11 -10.58 18.16 11.96
C LEU A 11 -12.01 18.50 11.58
N MET A 12 -12.63 17.69 10.72
CA MET A 12 -13.97 17.94 10.21
C MET A 12 -14.81 16.67 10.26
N HIS A 13 -16.07 16.81 10.67
CA HIS A 13 -17.05 15.73 10.67
C HIS A 13 -17.93 15.84 9.42
N LEU A 14 -17.96 14.79 8.61
CA LEU A 14 -18.79 14.68 7.40
C LEU A 14 -19.61 13.39 7.42
N MET A 15 -20.77 13.42 6.78
CA MET A 15 -21.55 12.22 6.48
C MET A 15 -21.18 11.74 5.08
N LEU A 16 -20.50 10.60 4.98
CA LEU A 16 -20.18 9.96 3.70
C LEU A 16 -21.29 8.95 3.38
N GLY A 17 -22.34 9.43 2.71
CA GLY A 17 -23.62 8.72 2.66
C GLY A 17 -24.23 8.65 4.06
N GLU A 18 -24.49 7.44 4.55
CA GLU A 18 -25.02 7.20 5.90
C GLU A 18 -23.92 6.98 6.95
N VAL A 19 -22.63 7.05 6.55
CA VAL A 19 -21.50 6.75 7.43
C VAL A 19 -20.92 8.05 8.03
N PRO A 20 -21.06 8.28 9.35
CA PRO A 20 -20.42 9.41 10.00
C PRO A 20 -18.90 9.23 9.99
N THR A 21 -18.19 10.24 9.49
CA THR A 21 -16.74 10.17 9.24
C THR A 21 -16.05 11.42 9.76
N VAL A 22 -15.04 11.24 10.60
CA VAL A 22 -14.12 12.31 10.99
C VAL A 22 -12.92 12.29 10.06
N ILE A 23 -12.61 13.44 9.45
CA ILE A 23 -11.48 13.61 8.55
C ILE A 23 -10.40 14.41 9.25
N VAL A 24 -9.18 13.91 9.13
CA VAL A 24 -7.96 14.48 9.70
C VAL A 24 -7.10 15.02 8.56
N SER A 25 -6.77 16.31 8.60
CA SER A 25 -6.15 17.02 7.45
C SER A 25 -4.98 17.94 7.84
N SER A 26 -4.37 17.71 8.99
CA SER A 26 -3.08 18.33 9.37
C SER A 26 -2.13 17.28 9.95
N ALA A 27 -0.84 17.58 9.94
CA ALA A 27 0.17 16.68 10.51
C ALA A 27 0.02 16.56 12.02
N GLU A 28 -0.33 17.65 12.70
CA GLU A 28 -0.54 17.72 14.15
C GLU A 28 -1.73 16.85 14.56
N ALA A 29 -2.86 16.98 13.85
CA ALA A 29 -4.04 16.16 14.11
C ALA A 29 -3.81 14.69 13.75
N ALA A 30 -3.08 14.40 12.66
CA ALA A 30 -2.70 13.04 12.29
C ALA A 30 -1.81 12.39 13.36
N ALA A 31 -0.86 13.13 13.95
CA ALA A 31 -0.04 12.63 15.05
C ALA A 31 -0.89 12.31 16.30
N LEU A 32 -1.88 13.15 16.63
CA LEU A 32 -2.79 12.88 17.74
C LEU A 32 -3.57 11.58 17.55
N VAL A 33 -4.04 11.31 16.32
CA VAL A 33 -4.85 10.13 16.00
C VAL A 33 -4.00 8.86 15.81
N MET A 34 -2.91 8.96 15.05
CA MET A 34 -2.11 7.79 14.60
C MET A 34 -0.92 7.46 15.52
N LYS A 35 -0.62 8.31 16.51
CA LYS A 35 0.48 8.08 17.47
C LYS A 35 0.04 8.24 18.91
N THR A 36 -0.54 9.38 19.28
CA THR A 36 -0.90 9.65 20.69
C THR A 36 -2.08 8.80 21.16
N ASN A 37 -3.08 8.62 20.30
CA ASN A 37 -4.30 7.85 20.60
C ASN A 37 -4.45 6.66 19.65
N ASP A 38 -3.34 6.14 19.13
CA ASP A 38 -3.31 5.12 18.07
C ASP A 38 -4.17 3.89 18.36
N LEU A 39 -4.16 3.41 19.62
CA LEU A 39 -4.95 2.27 20.05
C LEU A 39 -6.46 2.53 20.00
N ALA A 40 -6.90 3.74 20.37
CA ALA A 40 -8.32 4.11 20.31
C ALA A 40 -8.84 4.18 18.86
N PHE A 41 -7.96 4.52 17.92
CA PHE A 41 -8.26 4.58 16.49
C PHE A 41 -7.76 3.37 15.70
N ALA A 42 -7.32 2.30 16.37
CA ALA A 42 -6.81 1.09 15.73
C ALA A 42 -7.93 0.23 15.09
N GLY A 43 -9.19 0.56 15.37
CA GLY A 43 -10.35 -0.07 14.74
C GLY A 43 -10.30 -0.01 13.21
N ARG A 44 -10.90 -1.01 12.56
CA ARG A 44 -11.05 -1.07 11.10
C ARG A 44 -12.54 -1.03 10.78
N PRO A 45 -13.02 -0.08 9.96
CA PRO A 45 -14.39 -0.10 9.49
C PRO A 45 -14.69 -1.42 8.79
N HIS A 46 -15.85 -2.01 9.10
CA HIS A 46 -16.31 -3.26 8.52
C HIS A 46 -17.44 -2.95 7.53
N SER A 47 -17.42 -3.60 6.37
CA SER A 47 -18.49 -3.46 5.36
C SER A 47 -18.60 -4.78 4.63
N ALA A 48 -19.79 -5.10 4.11
CA ALA A 48 -20.00 -6.37 3.40
C ALA A 48 -18.97 -6.61 2.28
N THR A 49 -18.56 -5.56 1.57
CA THR A 49 -17.50 -5.63 0.56
C THR A 49 -16.16 -6.03 1.18
N LEU A 50 -15.74 -5.38 2.28
CA LEU A 50 -14.49 -5.72 2.96
C LEU A 50 -14.54 -7.13 3.53
N ASP A 51 -15.70 -7.64 3.94
CA ASP A 51 -15.84 -8.98 4.52
C ASP A 51 -15.63 -10.04 3.47
N ILE A 52 -16.20 -9.83 2.28
CA ILE A 52 -15.97 -10.68 1.12
C ILE A 52 -14.49 -10.65 0.72
N PHE A 53 -13.91 -9.44 0.61
CA PHE A 53 -12.51 -9.28 0.20
C PHE A 53 -11.50 -9.84 1.22
N SER A 54 -11.81 -9.80 2.51
CA SER A 54 -10.91 -10.21 3.60
C SER A 54 -11.24 -11.58 4.17
N CYS A 55 -12.13 -12.34 3.52
CA CYS A 55 -12.61 -13.64 4.01
C CYS A 55 -13.06 -13.56 5.49
N GLY A 56 -13.94 -12.60 5.79
CA GLY A 56 -14.49 -12.37 7.14
C GLY A 56 -13.57 -11.59 8.08
N GLY A 57 -12.78 -10.63 7.58
CA GLY A 57 -11.92 -9.79 8.41
C GLY A 57 -10.60 -10.45 8.80
N SER A 58 -10.11 -11.41 8.02
CA SER A 58 -8.83 -12.07 8.23
C SER A 58 -7.68 -11.31 7.57
N GLY A 59 -6.46 -11.48 8.07
CA GLY A 59 -5.23 -10.91 7.48
C GLY A 59 -4.64 -9.73 8.26
N ILE A 60 -3.83 -8.90 7.60
CA ILE A 60 -3.08 -7.81 8.24
C ILE A 60 -3.65 -6.40 7.93
N VAL A 61 -4.38 -6.24 6.83
CA VAL A 61 -4.85 -4.92 6.35
C VAL A 61 -6.20 -4.53 6.98
N PHE A 62 -7.21 -5.41 6.84
CA PHE A 62 -8.58 -5.14 7.26
C PHE A 62 -9.02 -5.84 8.55
N ALA A 63 -8.15 -6.68 9.12
CA ALA A 63 -8.50 -7.39 10.35
C ALA A 63 -8.62 -6.44 11.55
N PRO A 64 -9.59 -6.68 12.46
CA PRO A 64 -9.74 -5.88 13.66
C PRO A 64 -8.51 -6.00 14.55
N TYR A 65 -8.18 -4.91 15.24
CA TYR A 65 -7.06 -4.90 16.16
C TYR A 65 -7.31 -5.87 17.32
N GLY A 66 -6.39 -6.80 17.54
CA GLY A 66 -6.49 -7.85 18.55
C GLY A 66 -5.25 -8.74 18.55
N ASP A 67 -5.22 -9.76 19.40
CA ASP A 67 -4.10 -10.71 19.46
C ASP A 67 -3.79 -11.39 18.12
N PRO A 68 -4.79 -11.85 17.33
CA PRO A 68 -4.53 -12.44 16.02
C PRO A 68 -3.81 -11.46 15.07
N TRP A 69 -4.27 -10.21 15.01
CA TRP A 69 -3.64 -9.19 14.18
C TRP A 69 -2.22 -8.84 14.66
N ARG A 70 -2.01 -8.73 15.98
CA ARG A 70 -0.68 -8.46 16.57
C ARG A 70 0.32 -9.56 16.21
N GLN A 71 -0.10 -10.82 16.31
CA GLN A 71 0.73 -11.97 15.96
C GLN A 71 1.07 -11.97 14.45
N MET A 72 0.08 -11.74 13.59
CA MET A 72 0.31 -11.65 12.14
C MET A 72 1.28 -10.51 11.80
N ARG A 73 1.07 -9.31 12.39
CA ARG A 73 1.98 -8.17 12.21
C ARG A 73 3.40 -8.49 12.64
N LYS A 74 3.59 -9.20 13.75
CA LYS A 74 4.91 -9.63 14.22
C LYS A 74 5.59 -10.52 13.19
N VAL A 75 4.89 -11.53 12.66
CA VAL A 75 5.42 -12.41 11.61
C VAL A 75 5.80 -11.61 10.36
N CYS A 76 4.91 -10.75 9.85
CA CYS A 76 5.22 -9.93 8.68
C CYS A 76 6.44 -9.01 8.90
N THR A 77 6.55 -8.40 10.08
CA THR A 77 7.68 -7.51 10.40
C THR A 77 9.01 -8.27 10.46
N MET A 78 9.01 -9.46 11.07
CA MET A 78 10.23 -10.25 11.27
C MET A 78 10.66 -11.01 10.01
N GLU A 79 9.71 -11.55 9.26
CA GLU A 79 10.01 -12.48 8.16
C GLU A 79 9.92 -11.84 6.78
N LEU A 80 9.01 -10.88 6.57
CA LEU A 80 8.74 -10.29 5.25
C LEU A 80 9.33 -8.89 5.09
N LEU A 81 9.27 -8.07 6.14
CA LEU A 81 9.66 -6.65 6.13
C LEU A 81 10.95 -6.39 6.92
N SER A 82 11.73 -7.43 7.22
CA SER A 82 12.97 -7.29 7.97
C SER A 82 14.14 -6.87 7.09
N SER A 83 15.19 -6.31 7.71
CA SER A 83 16.42 -5.94 7.01
C SER A 83 17.09 -7.13 6.31
N LYS A 84 16.86 -8.37 6.80
CA LYS A 84 17.32 -9.60 6.16
C LYS A 84 16.66 -9.80 4.79
N GLN A 85 15.34 -9.58 4.68
CA GLN A 85 14.66 -9.66 3.38
C GLN A 85 15.12 -8.55 2.44
N VAL A 86 15.29 -7.33 2.95
CA VAL A 86 15.82 -6.22 2.14
C VAL A 86 17.16 -6.59 1.51
N ARG A 87 18.10 -7.15 2.29
CA ARG A 87 19.39 -7.62 1.78
C ARG A 87 19.26 -8.79 0.79
N ARG A 88 18.34 -9.73 1.03
CA ARG A 88 18.07 -10.83 0.09
C ARG A 88 17.59 -10.31 -1.27
N MET A 89 16.84 -9.21 -1.27
CA MET A 89 16.24 -8.61 -2.46
C MET A 89 17.11 -7.54 -3.12
N ASP A 90 18.32 -7.31 -2.62
CA ASP A 90 19.15 -6.16 -3.02
C ASP A 90 19.45 -6.14 -4.54
N GLY A 91 19.59 -7.31 -5.15
CA GLY A 91 19.79 -7.45 -6.61
C GLY A 91 18.53 -7.31 -7.47
N ILE A 92 17.33 -7.51 -6.90
CA ILE A 92 16.08 -7.53 -7.67
C ILE A 92 15.75 -6.13 -8.21
N ARG A 93 15.86 -5.11 -7.35
CA ARG A 93 15.47 -3.73 -7.68
C ARG A 93 16.37 -3.12 -8.78
N PRO A 94 17.71 -3.17 -8.69
CA PRO A 94 18.57 -2.67 -9.76
C PRO A 94 18.32 -3.35 -11.11
N GLU A 95 18.06 -4.66 -11.10
CA GLU A 95 17.76 -5.40 -12.33
C GLU A 95 16.45 -4.91 -12.98
N GLN A 96 15.37 -4.77 -12.20
CA GLN A 96 14.07 -4.35 -12.76
C GLN A 96 14.09 -2.89 -13.21
N VAL A 97 14.75 -2.02 -12.44
CA VAL A 97 14.94 -0.62 -12.84
C VAL A 97 15.80 -0.53 -14.11
N GLY A 98 16.82 -1.38 -14.26
CA GLY A 98 17.60 -1.48 -15.49
C GLY A 98 16.77 -1.87 -16.71
N ASN A 99 15.79 -2.77 -16.56
CA ASN A 99 14.84 -3.11 -17.62
C ASN A 99 13.98 -1.90 -18.03
N LEU A 100 13.44 -1.17 -17.04
CA LEU A 100 12.65 0.04 -17.27
C LEU A 100 13.48 1.12 -17.99
N LEU A 101 14.71 1.36 -17.56
CA LEU A 101 15.59 2.35 -18.18
C LEU A 101 15.92 1.99 -19.63
N ARG A 102 16.20 0.72 -19.92
CA ARG A 102 16.41 0.26 -21.31
C ARG A 102 15.19 0.51 -22.18
N TYR A 103 13.99 0.23 -21.67
CA TYR A 103 12.74 0.53 -22.36
C TYR A 103 12.60 2.03 -22.64
N VAL A 104 12.82 2.88 -21.64
CA VAL A 104 12.71 4.34 -21.78
C VAL A 104 13.73 4.87 -22.79
N VAL A 105 14.99 4.41 -22.75
CA VAL A 105 16.02 4.83 -23.71
C VAL A 105 15.67 4.41 -25.13
N ALA A 106 15.19 3.17 -25.32
CA ALA A 106 14.76 2.69 -26.63
C ALA A 106 13.57 3.50 -27.16
N ALA A 107 12.56 3.77 -26.33
CA ALA A 107 11.40 4.57 -26.72
C ALA A 107 11.78 6.04 -27.00
N ALA A 108 12.65 6.63 -26.18
CA ALA A 108 13.13 8.01 -26.36
C ALA A 108 13.93 8.21 -27.65
N SER A 109 14.59 7.15 -28.17
CA SER A 109 15.32 7.22 -29.44
C SER A 109 14.42 7.55 -30.65
N THR A 110 13.10 7.37 -30.52
CA THR A 110 12.12 7.73 -31.53
C THR A 110 11.63 9.18 -31.44
N GLY A 111 12.06 9.93 -30.42
CA GLY A 111 11.65 11.32 -30.17
C GLY A 111 10.20 11.48 -29.67
N ALA A 112 9.46 10.38 -29.49
CA ALA A 112 8.09 10.39 -29.02
C ALA A 112 7.99 10.47 -27.48
N ALA A 113 6.86 10.97 -26.99
CA ALA A 113 6.52 10.88 -25.57
C ALA A 113 6.39 9.41 -25.14
N VAL A 114 6.96 9.06 -23.98
CA VAL A 114 6.95 7.70 -23.46
C VAL A 114 5.97 7.62 -22.29
N ASP A 115 4.92 6.80 -22.44
CA ASP A 115 4.07 6.44 -21.30
C ASP A 115 4.78 5.37 -20.47
N VAL A 116 5.09 5.70 -19.22
CA VAL A 116 5.77 4.81 -18.27
C VAL A 116 4.81 4.16 -17.28
N SER A 117 3.52 4.49 -17.31
CA SER A 117 2.54 4.09 -16.30
C SER A 117 2.45 2.56 -16.20
N GLU A 118 2.22 1.90 -17.34
CA GLU A 118 2.16 0.43 -17.44
C GLU A 118 3.49 -0.21 -17.03
N LYS A 119 4.63 0.37 -17.42
CA LYS A 119 5.95 -0.19 -17.11
C LYS A 119 6.36 -0.03 -15.65
N VAL A 120 5.92 1.04 -14.98
CA VAL A 120 6.11 1.22 -13.54
C VAL A 120 5.22 0.28 -12.74
N MET A 121 3.99 0.03 -13.22
CA MET A 121 3.11 -0.97 -12.64
C MET A 121 3.70 -2.38 -12.77
N ALA A 122 4.17 -2.75 -13.96
CA ALA A 122 4.87 -4.01 -14.21
C ALA A 122 6.11 -4.17 -13.33
N LEU A 123 6.94 -3.12 -13.22
CA LEU A 123 8.10 -3.06 -12.33
C LEU A 123 7.70 -3.37 -10.87
N SER A 124 6.63 -2.74 -10.37
CA SER A 124 6.17 -2.93 -9.00
C SER A 124 5.72 -4.36 -8.76
N ASN A 125 4.96 -4.94 -9.70
CA ASN A 125 4.55 -6.34 -9.66
C ASN A 125 5.77 -7.28 -9.72
N ASP A 126 6.69 -7.10 -10.66
CA ASP A 126 7.92 -7.90 -10.80
C ASP A 126 8.74 -7.92 -9.51
N VAL A 127 8.91 -6.76 -8.86
CA VAL A 127 9.66 -6.67 -7.60
C VAL A 127 8.97 -7.46 -6.49
N VAL A 128 7.65 -7.30 -6.32
CA VAL A 128 6.88 -8.02 -5.28
C VAL A 128 6.82 -9.52 -5.57
N SER A 129 6.54 -9.90 -6.81
CA SER A 129 6.43 -11.30 -7.25
C SER A 129 7.75 -12.05 -7.03
N ARG A 130 8.90 -11.45 -7.39
CA ARG A 130 10.20 -12.06 -7.09
C ARG A 130 10.53 -12.08 -5.59
N ALA A 131 10.12 -11.06 -4.85
CA ALA A 131 10.32 -11.03 -3.39
C ALA A 131 9.65 -12.22 -2.70
N VAL A 132 8.38 -12.44 -3.06
CA VAL A 132 7.47 -13.41 -2.44
C VAL A 132 7.70 -14.82 -2.98
N PHE A 133 7.72 -14.98 -4.31
CA PHE A 133 7.74 -16.29 -4.98
C PHE A 133 9.15 -16.71 -5.43
N GLY A 134 10.14 -15.81 -5.41
CA GLY A 134 11.52 -16.12 -5.81
C GLY A 134 11.78 -16.11 -7.32
N GLY A 135 10.80 -15.78 -8.16
CA GLY A 135 10.95 -15.74 -9.61
C GLY A 135 9.70 -15.20 -10.33
N LYS A 136 9.74 -15.22 -11.67
CA LYS A 136 8.56 -14.97 -12.51
C LYS A 136 7.65 -16.20 -12.50
N PHE A 137 6.33 -16.00 -12.45
CA PHE A 137 5.35 -17.09 -12.52
C PHE A 137 4.44 -16.92 -13.74
N PRO A 138 3.84 -18.01 -14.26
CA PRO A 138 3.18 -17.99 -15.58
C PRO A 138 2.02 -17.00 -15.72
N GLN A 139 1.29 -16.72 -14.63
CA GLN A 139 0.12 -15.83 -14.61
C GLN A 139 0.46 -14.38 -14.25
N GLN A 140 1.74 -13.99 -14.25
CA GLN A 140 2.15 -12.69 -13.74
C GLN A 140 1.58 -11.49 -14.52
N GLU A 141 1.33 -11.66 -15.82
CA GLU A 141 0.72 -10.64 -16.69
C GLU A 141 -0.81 -10.56 -16.57
N GLU A 142 -1.46 -11.54 -15.94
CA GLU A 142 -2.92 -11.58 -15.74
C GLU A 142 -3.40 -10.63 -14.64
N TYR A 143 -2.48 -10.16 -13.78
CA TYR A 143 -2.75 -9.30 -12.62
C TYR A 143 -2.11 -7.90 -12.74
N LEU A 144 -1.85 -7.45 -13.97
CA LEU A 144 -1.45 -6.08 -14.33
C LEU A 144 -2.66 -5.33 -14.90
#